data_AF-A0A3B8U6K3-F1
#
_entry.id   AF-A0A3B8U6K3-F1
#
_cell.length_a   1.000
_cell.length_b   1.000
_cell.length_c   1.000
_cell.angle_alpha   90.00
_cell.angle_beta   90.00
_cell.angle_gamma   90.00
#
_symmetry.space_group_name_H-M   'P 1'
#
loop_
_entity.id
_entity.type
_entity.pdbx_description
1 polymer ?
#
loop_
_entity_poly.entity_id
_entity_poly.type
_entity_poly.pdbx_seq_one_letter_code
_entity_poly.pdbx_strand_id
1 'polypeptide(L)'
;MPHILPDLPVYLLWAEDPSHSNPLFQPLLNMSRRVIFDSESADNLLSFSQTVLNLHRLQKIEIADLNWARTEGWRDLLASTFDSVEKVSQLKSLNALTISYNARETEFFCHLKIQSIYLLTWLSSQIGWTFLHSKTLENKVFFTFELPDQSRPEFSIQSERWEKLGPGTIISVNLSSKDGHVYTCARILEQYHHVAIQISTPHQCDLPYQFVLGQTATGQSLVKEICTKGTSSHYLEMLQKLQQIDKDKLC
;
A
#
# COMPACT_ATOMS: atom_id res chain seq x y z
N MET A 1 24.89 -33.64 12.51
CA MET A 1 23.91 -32.86 11.72
C MET A 1 23.06 -32.08 12.70
N PRO A 2 23.00 -30.74 12.63
CA PRO A 2 22.12 -29.98 13.50
C PRO A 2 20.67 -30.30 13.11
N HIS A 3 19.86 -30.63 14.11
CA HIS A 3 18.45 -30.97 13.97
C HIS A 3 17.66 -29.75 13.50
N ILE A 4 17.40 -29.66 12.19
CA ILE A 4 16.24 -28.92 11.69
C ILE A 4 15.02 -29.72 12.16
N LEU A 5 14.22 -29.15 13.06
CA LEU A 5 12.93 -29.73 13.44
C LEU A 5 12.08 -29.85 12.16
N PRO A 6 11.72 -31.05 11.70
CA PRO A 6 11.13 -31.28 10.38
C PRO A 6 9.72 -30.67 10.18
N ASP A 7 9.15 -30.05 11.21
CA ASP A 7 7.76 -29.56 11.22
C ASP A 7 7.62 -28.02 11.35
N LEU A 8 8.72 -27.27 11.33
CA LEU A 8 8.65 -25.79 11.35
C LEU A 8 8.44 -25.23 9.93
N PRO A 9 7.48 -24.32 9.73
CA PRO A 9 7.25 -23.73 8.42
C PRO A 9 8.47 -22.90 8.00
N VAL A 10 9.03 -23.20 6.82
CA VAL A 10 10.16 -22.47 6.24
C VAL A 10 9.63 -21.29 5.44
N TYR A 11 10.05 -20.07 5.82
CA TYR A 11 9.72 -18.83 5.14
C TYR A 11 10.93 -18.31 4.37
N LEU A 12 10.75 -18.03 3.08
CA LEU A 12 11.75 -17.43 2.21
C LEU A 12 11.54 -15.92 2.16
N LEU A 13 12.46 -15.14 2.71
CA LEU A 13 12.56 -13.72 2.39
C LEU A 13 13.34 -13.56 1.09
N TRP A 14 12.68 -13.10 0.03
CA TRP A 14 13.29 -12.83 -1.26
C TRP A 14 13.44 -11.32 -1.45
N ALA A 15 14.66 -10.82 -1.24
CA ALA A 15 15.01 -9.40 -1.29
C ALA A 15 15.70 -9.00 -2.62
N GLU A 16 15.39 -9.71 -3.70
CA GLU A 16 15.82 -9.39 -5.06
C GLU A 16 14.58 -9.26 -5.96
N ASP A 17 14.71 -8.61 -7.12
CA ASP A 17 13.63 -8.55 -8.11
C ASP A 17 13.27 -9.98 -8.59
N PRO A 18 12.06 -10.50 -8.31
CA PRO A 18 11.67 -11.84 -8.74
C PRO A 18 11.49 -11.97 -10.25
N SER A 19 11.38 -10.86 -10.99
CA SER A 19 11.31 -10.87 -12.46
C SER A 19 12.65 -11.23 -13.10
N HIS A 20 13.75 -11.17 -12.34
CA HIS A 20 15.06 -11.61 -12.77
C HIS A 20 15.28 -13.10 -12.51
N SER A 21 15.92 -13.78 -13.46
CA SER A 21 16.28 -15.19 -13.30
C SER A 21 17.42 -15.32 -12.28
N ASN A 22 17.13 -15.88 -11.11
CA ASN A 22 18.13 -16.27 -10.13
C ASN A 22 18.13 -17.80 -9.94
N PRO A 23 19.27 -18.49 -10.13
CA PRO A 23 19.34 -19.96 -10.03
C PRO A 23 19.02 -20.49 -8.63
N LEU A 24 19.11 -19.66 -7.59
CA LEU A 24 18.78 -20.03 -6.22
C LEU A 24 17.28 -19.90 -5.90
N PHE A 25 16.53 -19.12 -6.68
CA PHE A 25 15.14 -18.81 -6.36
C PHE A 25 14.28 -20.07 -6.27
N GLN A 26 14.26 -20.88 -7.34
CA GLN A 26 13.40 -22.07 -7.37
C GLN A 26 13.80 -23.16 -6.35
N PRO A 27 15.10 -23.51 -6.20
CA PRO A 27 15.52 -24.43 -5.15
C PRO A 27 15.06 -23.99 -3.74
N LEU A 28 15.18 -22.70 -3.41
CA LEU A 28 14.75 -22.16 -2.12
C LEU A 28 13.22 -22.12 -2.01
N LEU A 29 12.51 -21.75 -3.08
CA LEU A 29 11.05 -21.72 -3.13
C LEU A 29 10.45 -23.10 -2.86
N ASN A 30 11.02 -24.15 -3.46
CA ASN A 30 10.60 -25.55 -3.28
C ASN A 30 10.77 -26.06 -1.84
N MET A 31 11.68 -25.46 -1.07
CA MET A 31 11.89 -25.78 0.35
C MET A 31 11.01 -24.94 1.28
N SER A 32 10.25 -23.98 0.75
CA SER A 32 9.54 -22.97 1.52
C SER A 32 8.03 -23.15 1.41
N ARG A 33 7.33 -22.91 2.52
CA ARG A 33 5.87 -22.87 2.53
C ARG A 33 5.34 -21.50 2.09
N ARG A 34 6.16 -20.47 2.29
CA ARG A 34 5.80 -19.08 2.04
C ARG A 34 7.00 -18.31 1.51
N VAL A 35 6.76 -17.43 0.55
CA VAL A 35 7.72 -16.43 0.09
C VAL A 35 7.25 -15.04 0.50
N ILE A 36 8.17 -14.24 1.03
CA ILE A 36 7.98 -12.87 1.44
C ILE A 36 8.84 -12.03 0.49
N PHE A 37 8.20 -11.23 -0.35
CA PHE A 37 8.90 -10.30 -1.21
C PHE A 37 9.12 -8.97 -0.49
N ASP A 38 10.17 -8.28 -0.91
CA ASP A 38 10.28 -6.84 -0.70
C ASP A 38 10.10 -6.13 -2.03
N SER A 39 8.91 -5.61 -2.33
CA SER A 39 8.70 -4.85 -3.56
C SER A 39 9.62 -3.64 -3.73
N GLU A 40 10.31 -3.16 -2.67
CA GLU A 40 11.36 -2.13 -2.81
C GLU A 40 12.57 -2.61 -3.62
N SER A 41 12.80 -3.92 -3.72
CA SER A 41 13.86 -4.50 -4.55
C SER A 41 13.45 -4.71 -6.01
N ALA A 42 12.22 -4.34 -6.39
CA ALA A 42 11.76 -4.45 -7.77
C ALA A 42 12.27 -3.28 -8.61
N ASP A 43 12.88 -3.56 -9.75
CA ASP A 43 13.28 -2.54 -10.72
C ASP A 43 12.04 -1.88 -11.34
N ASN A 44 10.97 -2.67 -11.49
CA ASN A 44 9.71 -2.25 -12.08
C ASN A 44 8.52 -2.95 -11.41
N LEU A 45 7.49 -2.20 -11.02
CA LEU A 45 6.34 -2.76 -10.29
C LEU A 45 5.43 -3.59 -11.20
N LEU A 46 5.36 -3.31 -12.51
CA LEU A 46 4.60 -4.08 -13.48
C LEU A 46 5.18 -5.49 -13.64
N SER A 47 6.49 -5.61 -13.92
CA SER A 47 7.15 -6.92 -14.03
C SER A 47 7.09 -7.70 -12.73
N PHE A 48 7.28 -7.02 -11.59
CA PHE A 48 7.09 -7.60 -10.26
C PHE A 48 5.68 -8.16 -10.08
N SER A 49 4.64 -7.35 -10.32
CA SER A 49 3.25 -7.76 -10.12
C SER A 49 2.87 -8.95 -11.00
N GLN A 50 3.29 -8.95 -12.27
CA GLN A 50 3.05 -10.06 -13.20
C GLN A 50 3.74 -11.34 -12.73
N THR A 51 4.98 -11.22 -12.26
CA THR A 51 5.77 -12.36 -11.77
C THR A 51 5.16 -12.96 -10.52
N VAL A 52 4.84 -12.12 -9.53
CA VAL A 52 4.24 -12.57 -8.25
C VAL A 52 2.87 -13.22 -8.49
N LEU A 53 2.02 -12.66 -9.35
CA LEU A 53 0.72 -13.25 -9.71
C LEU A 53 0.90 -14.59 -10.44
N ASN A 54 1.86 -14.70 -11.35
CA ASN A 54 2.18 -15.96 -12.02
C ASN A 54 2.69 -17.03 -11.05
N LEU A 55 3.56 -16.66 -10.11
CA LEU A 55 4.04 -17.56 -9.06
C LEU A 55 2.89 -18.07 -8.20
N HIS A 56 1.99 -17.18 -7.76
CA HIS A 56 0.80 -17.56 -6.98
C HIS A 56 -0.05 -18.60 -7.72
N ARG A 57 -0.31 -18.37 -9.01
CA ARG A 57 -1.14 -19.24 -9.85
C ARG A 57 -0.49 -20.61 -10.10
N LEU A 58 0.82 -20.66 -10.28
CA LEU A 58 1.52 -21.87 -10.71
C LEU A 58 2.01 -22.75 -9.56
N GLN A 59 2.46 -22.16 -8.45
CA GLN A 59 3.22 -22.87 -7.41
C GLN A 59 2.40 -23.15 -6.13
N LYS A 60 1.14 -22.67 -6.04
CA LYS A 60 0.28 -22.79 -4.84
C LYS A 60 0.99 -22.42 -3.52
N ILE A 61 2.00 -21.55 -3.60
CA ILE A 61 2.76 -21.07 -2.45
C ILE A 61 2.07 -19.85 -1.83
N GLU A 62 2.15 -19.74 -0.52
CA GLU A 62 1.72 -18.53 0.17
C GLU A 62 2.70 -17.38 -0.13
N ILE A 63 2.14 -16.19 -0.34
CA ILE A 63 2.91 -15.00 -0.71
C ILE A 63 2.58 -13.86 0.25
N ALA A 64 3.62 -13.18 0.71
CA ALA A 64 3.57 -11.91 1.40
C ALA A 64 4.44 -10.88 0.69
N ASP A 65 4.20 -9.62 1.01
CA ASP A 65 5.06 -8.51 0.63
C ASP A 65 5.23 -7.54 1.81
N LEU A 66 6.45 -7.05 2.01
CA LEU A 66 6.78 -6.16 3.13
C LEU A 66 6.05 -4.82 3.04
N ASN A 67 5.94 -4.21 1.86
CA ASN A 67 5.29 -2.91 1.67
C ASN A 67 3.76 -3.03 1.70
N TRP A 68 3.22 -4.17 1.27
CA TRP A 68 1.83 -4.51 1.52
C TRP A 68 1.53 -4.62 3.02
N ALA A 69 2.38 -5.31 3.79
CA ALA A 69 2.20 -5.44 5.23
C ALA A 69 2.38 -4.09 5.96
N ARG A 70 3.32 -3.24 5.52
CA ARG A 70 3.50 -1.87 6.06
C ARG A 70 2.30 -0.96 5.85
N THR A 71 1.44 -1.24 4.87
CA THR A 71 0.24 -0.47 4.58
C THR A 71 -1.01 -0.93 5.36
N GLU A 72 -0.92 -2.00 6.18
CA GLU A 72 -2.06 -2.56 6.95
C GLU A 72 -2.75 -1.52 7.81
N GLY A 73 -1.99 -0.79 8.64
CA GLY A 73 -2.57 0.21 9.54
C GLY A 73 -3.33 1.32 8.81
N TRP A 74 -2.89 1.70 7.61
CA TRP A 74 -3.59 2.67 6.78
C TRP A 74 -4.84 2.09 6.13
N ARG A 75 -4.82 0.82 5.71
CA ARG A 75 -6.02 0.12 5.23
C ARG A 75 -7.07 0.01 6.33
N ASP A 76 -6.65 -0.39 7.53
CA ASP A 76 -7.54 -0.51 8.69
C ASP A 76 -8.12 0.85 9.07
N LEU A 77 -7.30 1.90 9.07
CA LEU A 77 -7.74 3.28 9.31
C LEU A 77 -8.83 3.65 8.29
N LEU A 78 -8.56 3.53 6.99
CA LEU A 78 -9.52 3.88 5.95
C LEU A 78 -10.80 3.04 6.04
N ALA A 79 -10.69 1.74 6.30
CA ALA A 79 -11.86 0.88 6.48
C ALA A 79 -12.71 1.30 7.70
N SER A 80 -12.07 1.70 8.81
CA SER A 80 -12.78 2.19 10.00
C SER A 80 -13.37 3.59 9.81
N THR A 81 -12.73 4.45 9.02
CA THR A 81 -13.24 5.79 8.71
C THR A 81 -14.46 5.71 7.81
N PHE A 82 -14.43 4.84 6.79
CA PHE A 82 -15.49 4.64 5.78
C PHE A 82 -16.30 3.37 6.07
N ASP A 83 -16.86 3.29 7.27
CA ASP A 83 -17.56 2.12 7.83
C ASP A 83 -19.07 2.06 7.54
N SER A 84 -19.64 3.12 6.95
CA SER A 84 -21.06 3.21 6.60
C SER A 84 -21.28 3.35 5.09
N VAL A 85 -22.47 2.96 4.62
CA VAL A 85 -22.85 3.06 3.20
C VAL A 85 -22.76 4.50 2.70
N GLU A 86 -23.16 5.47 3.54
CA GLU A 86 -23.12 6.89 3.25
C GLU A 86 -21.68 7.37 3.04
N LYS A 87 -20.77 7.01 3.96
CA LYS A 87 -19.36 7.38 3.84
C LYS A 87 -18.68 6.70 2.64
N VAL A 88 -18.95 5.41 2.42
CA VAL A 88 -18.45 4.69 1.23
C VAL A 88 -18.97 5.33 -0.07
N SER A 89 -20.20 5.86 -0.08
CA SER A 89 -20.72 6.59 -1.22
C SER A 89 -19.89 7.83 -1.55
N GLN A 90 -19.30 8.49 -0.56
CA GLN A 90 -18.44 9.66 -0.77
C GLN A 90 -17.14 9.28 -1.50
N LEU A 91 -16.62 8.06 -1.27
CA LEU A 91 -15.46 7.53 -2.02
C LEU A 91 -15.78 7.30 -3.51
N LYS A 92 -17.06 7.11 -3.86
CA LYS A 92 -17.50 6.94 -5.26
C LYS A 92 -17.62 8.27 -6.00
N SER A 93 -17.54 9.40 -5.30
CA SER A 93 -17.66 10.76 -5.84
C SER A 93 -16.63 11.71 -5.22
N LEU A 94 -15.38 11.26 -5.09
CA LEU A 94 -14.27 12.10 -4.63
C LEU A 94 -13.95 13.20 -5.66
N ASN A 95 -13.56 14.35 -5.13
CA ASN A 95 -13.01 15.46 -5.90
C ASN A 95 -11.47 15.45 -5.86
N ALA A 96 -10.87 15.13 -4.72
CA ALA A 96 -9.42 15.04 -4.58
C ALA A 96 -9.01 13.96 -3.58
N LEU A 97 -7.82 13.40 -3.81
CA LEU A 97 -7.13 12.50 -2.88
C LEU A 97 -5.63 12.78 -2.99
N THR A 98 -4.97 12.94 -1.84
CA THR A 98 -3.53 13.15 -1.75
C THR A 98 -2.94 12.20 -0.72
N ILE A 99 -1.92 11.44 -1.12
CA ILE A 99 -1.11 10.62 -0.20
C ILE A 99 0.30 11.22 -0.14
N SER A 100 0.73 11.60 1.05
CA SER A 100 2.10 12.05 1.28
C SER A 100 2.97 10.93 1.83
N TYR A 101 4.19 10.80 1.34
CA TYR A 101 5.16 9.83 1.86
C TYR A 101 6.51 10.48 2.18
N ASN A 102 7.26 9.85 3.07
CA ASN A 102 8.57 10.32 3.47
C ASN A 102 9.63 9.98 2.42
N ALA A 103 10.07 10.96 1.64
CA ALA A 103 11.16 10.82 0.68
C ALA A 103 12.53 11.07 1.33
N ARG A 104 12.72 10.58 2.55
CA ARG A 104 14.03 10.59 3.21
C ARG A 104 14.98 9.68 2.41
N GLU A 105 16.10 10.24 1.98
CA GLU A 105 17.14 9.52 1.25
C GLU A 105 17.72 8.38 2.08
N THR A 106 18.12 7.32 1.38
CA THR A 106 18.76 6.14 1.96
C THR A 106 19.56 5.42 0.87
N GLU A 107 20.63 4.74 1.27
CA GLU A 107 21.48 3.96 0.36
C GLU A 107 20.81 2.65 -0.09
N PHE A 108 19.71 2.24 0.56
CA PHE A 108 19.09 0.92 0.37
C PHE A 108 17.82 0.94 -0.47
N PHE A 109 17.13 2.08 -0.61
CA PHE A 109 15.82 2.14 -1.24
C PHE A 109 15.80 3.13 -2.41
N CYS A 110 15.51 2.61 -3.60
CA CYS A 110 15.36 3.41 -4.83
C CYS A 110 13.91 3.85 -5.07
N HIS A 111 12.94 3.20 -4.42
CA HIS A 111 11.51 3.35 -4.72
C HIS A 111 10.69 3.71 -3.48
N LEU A 112 10.82 4.95 -3.01
CA LEU A 112 10.17 5.41 -1.78
C LEU A 112 8.62 5.55 -1.89
N LYS A 113 8.06 5.48 -3.10
CA LYS A 113 6.62 5.70 -3.35
C LYS A 113 5.76 4.43 -3.32
N ILE A 114 6.35 3.25 -3.14
CA ILE A 114 5.62 1.97 -3.30
C ILE A 114 4.44 1.83 -2.34
N GLN A 115 4.62 2.13 -1.05
CA GLN A 115 3.54 2.03 -0.07
C GLN A 115 2.34 2.91 -0.47
N SER A 116 2.60 4.13 -0.93
CA SER A 116 1.56 5.05 -1.40
C SER A 116 0.85 4.54 -2.65
N ILE A 117 1.60 3.98 -3.61
CA ILE A 117 1.04 3.37 -4.82
C ILE A 117 0.16 2.17 -4.45
N TYR A 118 0.63 1.31 -3.54
CA TYR A 118 -0.13 0.16 -3.05
C TYR A 118 -1.42 0.58 -2.37
N LEU A 119 -1.36 1.60 -1.50
CA LEU A 119 -2.55 2.10 -0.81
C LEU A 119 -3.57 2.72 -1.79
N LEU A 120 -3.11 3.56 -2.73
CA LEU A 120 -3.96 4.14 -3.76
C LEU A 120 -4.61 3.07 -4.64
N THR A 121 -3.81 2.09 -5.08
CA THR A 121 -4.26 1.00 -5.95
C THR A 121 -5.26 0.10 -5.23
N TRP A 122 -5.00 -0.23 -3.96
CA TRP A 122 -5.96 -0.96 -3.13
C TRP A 122 -7.26 -0.20 -2.97
N LEU A 123 -7.23 1.09 -2.61
CA LEU A 123 -8.45 1.88 -2.46
C LEU A 123 -9.24 1.93 -3.78
N SER A 124 -8.55 2.10 -4.90
CA SER A 124 -9.15 2.07 -6.24
C SER A 124 -9.85 0.74 -6.54
N SER A 125 -9.29 -0.39 -6.09
CA SER A 125 -9.86 -1.72 -6.33
C SER A 125 -11.10 -1.97 -5.47
N GLN A 126 -11.14 -1.44 -4.24
CA GLN A 126 -12.28 -1.59 -3.35
C GLN A 126 -13.52 -0.79 -3.81
N ILE A 127 -13.31 0.37 -4.43
CA ILE A 127 -14.41 1.28 -4.81
C ILE A 127 -14.81 1.12 -6.28
N GLY A 128 -13.98 0.48 -7.10
CA GLY A 128 -14.25 0.28 -8.53
C GLY A 128 -13.82 1.47 -9.39
N TRP A 129 -12.76 2.19 -9.01
CA TRP A 129 -12.19 3.25 -9.84
C TRP A 129 -11.45 2.66 -11.03
N THR A 130 -11.54 3.31 -12.18
CA THR A 130 -10.85 2.88 -13.42
C THR A 130 -9.72 3.84 -13.74
N PHE A 131 -8.49 3.35 -13.74
CA PHE A 131 -7.33 4.18 -14.07
C PHE A 131 -7.37 4.60 -15.55
N LEU A 132 -7.07 5.87 -15.82
CA LEU A 132 -6.99 6.41 -17.18
C LEU A 132 -5.55 6.70 -17.59
N HIS A 133 -4.83 7.51 -16.82
CA HIS A 133 -3.43 7.84 -17.07
C HIS A 133 -2.78 8.46 -15.84
N SER A 134 -1.45 8.52 -15.84
CA SER A 134 -0.64 9.19 -14.83
C SER A 134 0.26 10.22 -15.49
N LYS A 135 0.69 11.22 -14.71
CA LYS A 135 1.73 12.17 -15.10
C LYS A 135 2.58 12.50 -13.88
N THR A 136 3.87 12.72 -14.09
CA THR A 136 4.81 13.13 -13.04
C THR A 136 5.19 14.57 -13.26
N LEU A 137 5.07 15.39 -12.21
CA LEU A 137 5.49 16.78 -12.20
C LEU A 137 6.23 17.06 -10.90
N GLU A 138 7.49 17.49 -11.03
CA GLU A 138 8.39 17.75 -9.89
C GLU A 138 8.42 16.58 -8.90
N ASN A 139 7.87 16.78 -7.70
CA ASN A 139 7.87 15.84 -6.59
C ASN A 139 6.52 15.15 -6.38
N LYS A 140 5.63 15.24 -7.38
CA LYS A 140 4.28 14.68 -7.35
C LYS A 140 4.02 13.77 -8.55
N VAL A 141 3.31 12.68 -8.28
CA VAL A 141 2.72 11.83 -9.31
C VAL A 141 1.21 12.01 -9.24
N PHE A 142 0.63 12.43 -10.36
CA PHE A 142 -0.80 12.60 -10.52
C PHE A 142 -1.39 11.40 -11.26
N PHE A 143 -2.57 10.97 -10.83
CA PHE A 143 -3.31 9.83 -11.36
C PHE A 143 -4.73 10.26 -11.67
N THR A 144 -5.13 10.13 -12.92
CA THR A 144 -6.50 10.38 -13.36
C THR A 144 -7.26 9.07 -13.33
N PHE A 145 -8.37 9.04 -12.60
CA PHE A 145 -9.28 7.89 -12.53
C PHE A 145 -10.67 8.27 -13.02
N GLU A 146 -11.38 7.36 -13.67
CA GLU A 146 -12.82 7.42 -13.84
C GLU A 146 -13.50 6.74 -12.64
N LEU A 147 -14.35 7.49 -11.94
CA LEU A 147 -15.11 7.03 -10.77
C LEU A 147 -16.47 6.44 -11.19
N PRO A 148 -17.16 5.71 -10.30
CA PRO A 148 -18.49 5.15 -10.58
C PRO A 148 -19.55 6.20 -10.97
N ASP A 149 -19.38 7.45 -10.53
CA ASP A 149 -20.22 8.58 -10.91
C ASP A 149 -19.83 9.22 -12.26
N GLN A 150 -18.96 8.55 -13.04
CA GLN A 150 -18.41 8.96 -14.34
C GLN A 150 -17.51 10.20 -14.30
N SER A 151 -17.20 10.72 -13.11
CA SER A 151 -16.27 11.82 -13.00
C SER A 151 -14.82 11.39 -13.07
N ARG A 152 -13.96 12.36 -13.39
CA ARG A 152 -12.55 12.15 -13.67
C ARG A 152 -11.65 13.02 -12.80
N PRO A 153 -11.66 12.85 -11.47
CA PRO A 153 -10.78 13.60 -10.58
C PRO A 153 -9.31 13.20 -10.81
N GLU A 154 -8.43 14.11 -10.40
CA GLU A 154 -6.99 13.88 -10.38
C GLU A 154 -6.55 13.66 -8.92
N PHE A 155 -5.98 12.50 -8.65
CA PHE A 155 -5.42 12.12 -7.36
C PHE A 155 -3.91 12.25 -7.39
N SER A 156 -3.27 12.44 -6.24
CA SER A 156 -1.82 12.66 -6.19
C SER A 156 -1.13 11.85 -5.10
N ILE A 157 0.10 11.45 -5.41
CA ILE A 157 1.08 11.00 -4.44
C ILE A 157 2.21 12.04 -4.44
N GLN A 158 2.57 12.56 -3.28
CA GLN A 158 3.59 13.59 -3.16
C GLN A 158 4.66 13.24 -2.12
N SER A 159 5.88 13.70 -2.36
CA SER A 159 6.94 13.54 -1.39
C SER A 159 6.94 14.65 -0.33
N GLU A 160 7.25 14.26 0.90
CA GLU A 160 7.56 15.14 2.02
C GLU A 160 8.81 14.63 2.75
N ARG A 161 9.41 15.43 3.62
CA ARG A 161 10.60 15.05 4.38
C ARG A 161 10.33 15.10 5.88
N TRP A 162 10.59 13.98 6.54
CA TRP A 162 10.49 13.86 7.99
C TRP A 162 11.60 12.95 8.54
N GLU A 163 12.56 13.55 9.24
CA GLU A 163 13.77 12.86 9.72
C GLU A 163 13.51 11.70 10.69
N LYS A 164 12.54 11.86 11.60
CA LYS A 164 12.21 10.83 12.60
C LYS A 164 11.44 9.63 11.99
N LEU A 165 10.94 9.75 10.75
CA LEU A 165 10.18 8.70 10.09
C LEU A 165 11.06 7.89 9.13
N GLY A 166 10.73 6.62 8.94
CA GLY A 166 11.44 5.77 7.99
C GLY A 166 11.22 6.22 6.54
N PRO A 167 12.16 5.92 5.62
CA PRO A 167 11.99 6.16 4.20
C PRO A 167 10.75 5.43 3.66
N GLY A 168 10.07 6.04 2.68
CA GLY A 168 8.89 5.51 2.00
C GLY A 168 7.63 5.37 2.86
N THR A 169 7.71 5.71 4.15
CA THR A 169 6.57 5.61 5.05
C THR A 169 5.52 6.67 4.71
N ILE A 170 4.25 6.25 4.57
CA ILE A 170 3.12 7.17 4.37
C ILE A 170 2.97 8.07 5.60
N ILE A 171 2.92 9.39 5.38
CA ILE A 171 2.77 10.45 6.36
C ILE A 171 1.29 10.83 6.55
N SER A 172 0.57 11.00 5.44
CA SER A 172 -0.81 11.44 5.46
C SER A 172 -1.61 10.92 4.27
N VAL A 173 -2.92 10.82 4.47
CA VAL A 173 -3.93 10.55 3.45
C VAL A 173 -5.03 11.58 3.63
N ASN A 174 -5.21 12.44 2.63
CA ASN A 174 -6.20 13.51 2.64
C ASN A 174 -7.19 13.27 1.50
N LEU A 175 -8.48 13.39 1.78
CA LEU A 175 -9.55 13.19 0.79
C LEU A 175 -10.53 14.35 0.86
N SER A 176 -11.08 14.73 -0.29
CA SER A 176 -12.25 15.60 -0.34
C SER A 176 -13.26 15.08 -1.35
N SER A 177 -14.54 15.14 -0.98
CA SER A 177 -15.67 14.76 -1.82
C SER A 177 -16.33 15.99 -2.45
N LYS A 178 -17.12 15.76 -3.49
CA LYS A 178 -17.82 16.85 -4.21
C LYS A 178 -18.87 17.59 -3.37
N ASP A 179 -19.47 16.91 -2.41
CA ASP A 179 -20.42 17.46 -1.44
C ASP A 179 -19.73 18.22 -0.29
N GLY A 180 -18.39 18.36 -0.34
CA GLY A 180 -17.63 19.22 0.56
C GLY A 180 -17.17 18.53 1.84
N HIS A 181 -17.30 17.21 1.97
CA HIS A 181 -16.65 16.49 3.06
C HIS A 181 -15.14 16.50 2.83
N VAL A 182 -14.39 16.76 3.89
CA VAL A 182 -12.93 16.74 3.93
C VAL A 182 -12.49 15.79 5.03
N TYR A 183 -11.60 14.88 4.67
CA TYR A 183 -10.98 13.90 5.55
C TYR A 183 -9.49 14.17 5.58
N THR A 184 -8.97 14.55 6.74
CA THR A 184 -7.53 14.78 6.96
C THR A 184 -7.02 13.72 7.92
N CYS A 185 -6.22 12.78 7.42
CA CYS A 185 -5.59 11.74 8.24
C CYS A 185 -4.08 11.92 8.17
N ALA A 186 -3.45 12.41 9.23
CA ALA A 186 -2.01 12.69 9.25
C ALA A 186 -1.34 12.18 10.52
N ARG A 187 -0.13 11.60 10.38
CA ARG A 187 0.70 11.20 11.53
C ARG A 187 1.00 12.40 12.43
N ILE A 188 1.00 12.16 13.74
CA ILE A 188 1.32 13.19 14.75
C ILE A 188 2.83 13.29 14.93
N LEU A 189 3.38 14.51 14.89
CA LEU A 189 4.84 14.74 14.89
C LEU A 189 5.59 14.11 16.09
N GLU A 190 5.03 14.22 17.29
CA GLU A 190 5.65 13.66 18.50
C GLU A 190 5.23 12.21 18.78
N GLN A 191 4.20 11.71 18.08
CA GLN A 191 3.66 10.37 18.26
C GLN A 191 3.42 9.76 16.88
N TYR A 192 4.49 9.48 16.13
CA TYR A 192 4.41 9.13 14.72
C TYR A 192 3.63 7.84 14.42
N HIS A 193 3.39 6.97 15.42
CA HIS A 193 2.47 5.82 15.29
C HIS A 193 0.99 6.21 15.39
N HIS A 194 0.66 7.40 15.87
CA HIS A 194 -0.69 7.92 15.95
C HIS A 194 -0.98 8.76 14.72
N VAL A 195 -2.18 8.61 14.18
CA VAL A 195 -2.74 9.41 13.11
C VAL A 195 -3.88 10.23 13.68
N ALA A 196 -3.77 11.54 13.59
CA ALA A 196 -4.89 12.43 13.86
C ALA A 196 -5.85 12.36 12.67
N ILE A 197 -7.13 12.16 12.97
CA ILE A 197 -8.22 12.13 12.01
C ILE A 197 -9.11 13.32 12.28
N GLN A 198 -9.26 14.17 11.27
CA GLN A 198 -10.16 15.31 11.29
C GLN A 198 -11.12 15.19 10.10
N ILE A 199 -12.41 15.30 10.39
CA ILE A 199 -13.47 15.24 9.40
C ILE A 199 -14.21 16.58 9.47
N SER A 200 -14.44 17.19 8.32
CA SER A 200 -15.25 18.40 8.23
C SER A 200 -16.16 18.36 7.02
N THR A 201 -17.19 19.20 7.08
CA THR A 201 -18.15 19.49 6.02
C THR A 201 -18.21 21.01 5.87
N PRO A 202 -18.93 21.55 4.87
CA PRO A 202 -19.10 23.01 4.75
C PRO A 202 -19.78 23.67 5.95
N HIS A 203 -20.48 22.89 6.79
CA HIS A 203 -21.30 23.42 7.88
C HIS A 203 -20.81 23.05 9.28
N GLN A 204 -19.98 22.02 9.42
CA GLN A 204 -19.50 21.53 10.70
C GLN A 204 -18.13 20.85 10.61
N CYS A 205 -17.38 20.91 11.70
CA CYS A 205 -16.18 20.10 11.93
C CYS A 205 -16.47 19.10 13.04
N ASP A 206 -16.21 17.83 12.78
CA ASP A 206 -16.36 16.77 13.77
C ASP A 206 -15.25 16.88 14.83
N LEU A 207 -15.49 16.31 16.02
CA LEU A 207 -14.47 16.22 17.05
C LEU A 207 -13.30 15.38 16.52
N PRO A 208 -12.06 15.89 16.48
CA PRO A 208 -10.92 15.11 16.01
C PRO A 208 -10.66 13.95 16.97
N TYR A 209 -10.27 12.82 16.40
CA TYR A 209 -9.87 11.63 17.15
C TYR A 209 -8.58 11.05 16.59
N GLN A 210 -8.03 10.05 17.26
CA GLN A 210 -6.75 9.45 16.89
C GLN A 210 -6.90 7.98 16.58
N PHE A 211 -6.09 7.51 15.65
CA PHE A 211 -5.95 6.10 15.31
C PHE A 211 -4.50 5.67 15.52
N VAL A 212 -4.27 4.52 16.16
CA VAL A 212 -2.93 3.97 16.35
C VAL A 212 -2.63 3.01 15.20
N LEU A 213 -1.67 3.37 14.36
CA LEU A 213 -1.20 2.52 13.27
C LEU A 213 -0.52 1.28 13.83
N GLY A 214 -1.05 0.11 13.45
CA GLY A 214 -0.67 -1.16 14.04
C GLY A 214 -1.13 -1.21 15.49
N GLN A 215 -2.39 -1.59 15.73
CA GLN A 215 -3.05 -1.68 17.05
C GLN A 215 -2.24 -2.44 18.13
N THR A 216 -1.13 -3.06 17.75
CA THR A 216 -0.07 -3.58 18.60
C THR A 216 1.17 -2.67 18.47
N ALA A 217 1.46 -1.86 19.50
CA ALA A 217 2.62 -0.96 19.58
C ALA A 217 4.00 -1.66 19.57
N THR A 218 4.09 -2.89 19.06
CA THR A 218 5.23 -3.82 19.18
C THR A 218 5.63 -4.48 17.85
N GLY A 219 5.12 -4.01 16.70
CA GLY A 219 5.45 -4.61 15.39
C GLY A 219 4.73 -5.93 15.08
N GLN A 220 3.73 -6.31 15.88
CA GLN A 220 2.99 -7.57 15.68
C GLN A 220 2.06 -7.54 14.45
N SER A 221 1.60 -6.37 13.98
CA SER A 221 0.77 -6.27 12.77
C SER A 221 1.55 -6.71 11.52
N LEU A 222 2.78 -6.21 11.34
CA LEU A 222 3.67 -6.63 10.26
C LEU A 222 3.94 -8.14 10.32
N VAL A 223 4.31 -8.66 11.49
CA VAL A 223 4.56 -10.10 11.69
C VAL A 223 3.29 -10.91 11.47
N LYS A 224 2.11 -10.42 11.86
CA LYS A 224 0.84 -11.11 11.65
C LYS A 224 0.53 -11.24 10.15
N GLU A 225 0.65 -10.15 9.39
CA GLU A 225 0.39 -10.19 7.95
C GLU A 225 1.43 -10.99 7.17
N ILE A 226 2.70 -10.89 7.57
CA ILE A 226 3.79 -11.64 6.92
C ILE A 226 3.78 -13.12 7.31
N CYS A 227 3.57 -13.47 8.58
CA CYS A 227 3.85 -14.81 9.09
C CYS A 227 2.61 -15.65 9.38
N THR A 228 1.41 -15.05 9.52
CA THR A 228 0.22 -15.79 10.02
C THR A 228 -1.00 -15.72 9.12
N LYS A 229 -1.13 -14.68 8.30
CA LYS A 229 -2.18 -14.60 7.27
C LYS A 229 -1.71 -15.36 6.03
N GLY A 230 -2.57 -16.14 5.37
CA GLY A 230 -2.27 -16.70 4.03
C GLY A 230 -2.05 -15.59 2.98
N THR A 231 -1.98 -15.93 1.70
CA THR A 231 -1.95 -14.89 0.64
C THR A 231 -3.24 -14.06 0.69
N SER A 232 -3.12 -12.75 0.90
CA SER A 232 -4.26 -11.83 0.97
C SER A 232 -4.95 -11.69 -0.39
N SER A 233 -6.28 -11.85 -0.45
CA SER A 233 -7.06 -11.61 -1.68
C SER A 233 -6.97 -10.16 -2.12
N HIS A 234 -7.04 -9.21 -1.17
CA HIS A 234 -6.87 -7.79 -1.44
C HIS A 234 -5.48 -7.46 -2.00
N TYR A 235 -4.44 -8.19 -1.58
CA TYR A 235 -3.09 -8.04 -2.15
C TYR A 235 -3.06 -8.47 -3.62
N LEU A 236 -3.64 -9.63 -3.93
CA LEU A 236 -3.71 -10.14 -5.31
C LEU A 236 -4.55 -9.23 -6.22
N GLU A 237 -5.70 -8.74 -5.74
CA GLU A 237 -6.52 -7.77 -6.45
C GLU A 237 -5.77 -6.45 -6.68
N MET A 238 -5.03 -5.98 -5.68
CA MET A 238 -4.20 -4.78 -5.78
C MET A 238 -3.11 -4.99 -6.84
N LEU A 239 -2.37 -6.11 -6.82
CA LEU A 239 -1.38 -6.42 -7.86
C LEU A 239 -1.99 -6.50 -9.26
N GLN A 240 -3.19 -7.08 -9.39
CA GLN A 240 -3.88 -7.19 -10.67
C GLN A 240 -4.29 -5.81 -11.20
N LYS A 241 -4.70 -4.90 -10.31
CA LYS A 241 -5.05 -3.52 -10.64
C LYS A 241 -3.81 -2.67 -10.94
N LEU A 242 -2.69 -2.94 -10.26
CA LEU A 242 -1.40 -2.27 -10.44
C LEU A 242 -0.91 -2.39 -11.90
N GLN A 243 -1.17 -3.52 -12.55
CA GLN A 243 -0.85 -3.72 -13.98
C GLN A 243 -1.53 -2.73 -14.93
N GLN A 244 -2.61 -2.05 -14.49
CA GLN A 244 -3.28 -1.01 -15.26
C GLN A 244 -2.61 0.35 -15.04
N ILE A 245 -2.18 0.61 -13.81
CA ILE A 245 -1.62 1.89 -13.36
C ILE A 245 -0.16 2.05 -13.79
N ASP A 246 0.59 0.95 -13.91
CA ASP A 246 2.02 0.94 -14.22
C ASP A 246 2.33 0.62 -15.70
N LYS A 247 1.44 1.00 -16.63
CA LYS A 247 1.70 0.78 -18.07
C LYS A 247 2.72 1.75 -18.66
N ASP A 248 2.95 2.89 -18.02
CA ASP A 248 3.96 3.87 -18.40
C ASP A 248 4.45 4.64 -17.15
N LYS A 249 5.74 4.52 -16.83
CA LYS A 249 6.53 5.36 -15.90
C LYS A 249 5.99 5.53 -14.46
N LEU A 250 6.09 4.47 -13.63
CA LEU A 250 6.19 4.62 -12.17
C LEU A 250 7.56 4.25 -11.60
N CYS A 251 8.58 4.06 -12.43
CA CYS A 251 9.99 4.10 -12.01
C CYS A 251 10.48 5.55 -12.05
#